data_AF-A0A0B6TCI3-F1
#
_entry.id   AF-A0A0B6TCI3-F1
#
_cell.length_a   1.000
_cell.length_b   1.000
_cell.length_c   1.000
_cell.angle_alpha   90.00
_cell.angle_beta   90.00
_cell.angle_gamma   90.00
#
_symmetry.space_group_name_H-M   'P 1'
#
loop_
_entity.id
_entity.type
_entity.pdbx_description
1 polymer ?
#
loop_
_entity_poly.entity_id
_entity_poly.type
_entity_poly.pdbx_seq_one_letter_code
_entity_poly.pdbx_strand_id
1 'polypeptide(L)'
;MINRLRRKNHNAEAITVVEPVRTIPDEFNHGDRLFFTPPGRQPDARLATMTDLSLLLTDDKRPAVLADLAAFADATVAKQSGLSGTAMKGAVAAAKKIDGDIVSKGLNRMLPDVLGDLQPHWQAFRNEGGSDFGAFLAGRSSQVVDSLMAIADRNAESITVAPLAKAYNALRGKAAKVIEPEIPEFGRILQKHMP
;
A
#
# COMPACT_ATOMS: atom_id res chain seq x y z
N MET A 1 -41.94 23.72 16.82
CA MET A 1 -41.85 25.15 16.44
C MET A 1 -42.00 26.00 17.70
N ILE A 2 -40.91 26.29 18.43
CA ILE A 2 -40.89 27.27 19.53
C ILE A 2 -39.53 27.99 19.50
N ASN A 3 -39.58 29.31 19.32
CA ASN A 3 -38.48 30.25 19.31
C ASN A 3 -38.71 31.24 20.47
N ARG A 4 -37.71 31.50 21.34
CA ARG A 4 -37.71 32.73 22.18
C ARG A 4 -36.37 33.04 22.87
N LEU A 5 -35.69 34.05 22.31
CA LEU A 5 -35.18 35.29 22.95
C LEU A 5 -34.35 35.18 24.25
N ARG A 6 -33.06 35.55 24.21
CA ARG A 6 -32.51 36.93 24.37
C ARG A 6 -32.59 37.49 25.80
N ARG A 7 -31.43 37.83 26.36
CA ARG A 7 -31.06 38.84 27.41
C ARG A 7 -30.05 38.20 28.40
N LYS A 8 -29.02 38.86 28.93
CA LYS A 8 -28.58 40.27 28.95
C LYS A 8 -27.12 40.31 29.46
N ASN A 9 -26.34 41.26 28.93
CA ASN A 9 -25.10 41.78 29.54
C ASN A 9 -25.34 42.36 30.95
N HIS A 10 -24.29 42.38 31.77
CA HIS A 10 -23.85 43.39 32.75
C HIS A 10 -22.65 42.76 33.48
N ASN A 11 -21.55 43.39 33.89
CA ASN A 11 -21.01 44.76 33.89
C ASN A 11 -19.57 44.58 34.41
N ALA A 12 -18.61 45.41 33.99
CA ALA A 12 -17.76 46.20 34.91
C ALA A 12 -16.62 46.85 34.12
N GLU A 13 -16.69 48.18 34.12
CA GLU A 13 -15.75 49.13 33.56
C GLU A 13 -14.50 49.25 34.43
N ALA A 14 -13.35 49.57 33.80
CA ALA A 14 -12.32 50.39 34.44
C ALA A 14 -11.59 51.19 33.36
N ILE A 15 -11.90 52.48 33.33
CA ILE A 15 -11.28 53.54 32.55
C ILE A 15 -9.93 53.88 33.20
N THR A 16 -8.83 54.00 32.45
CA THR A 16 -7.65 54.78 32.86
C THR A 16 -6.88 55.30 31.64
N VAL A 17 -7.03 56.61 31.44
CA VAL A 17 -6.01 57.63 31.10
C VAL A 17 -5.23 57.49 29.78
N VAL A 18 -5.49 58.48 28.93
CA VAL A 18 -4.80 58.86 27.70
C VAL A 18 -3.48 59.56 28.05
N GLU A 19 -2.35 59.10 27.49
CA GLU A 19 -1.11 59.88 27.41
C GLU A 19 -0.74 60.15 25.93
N PRO A 20 -0.12 61.31 25.63
CA PRO A 20 0.01 61.81 24.26
C PRO A 20 1.18 61.17 23.49
N VAL A 21 0.94 60.95 22.20
CA VAL A 21 1.89 60.54 21.17
C VAL A 21 3.10 61.48 21.16
N ARG A 22 4.28 60.96 21.51
CA ARG A 22 5.57 61.59 21.19
C ARG A 22 6.07 61.02 19.87
N THR A 23 6.16 61.92 18.90
CA THR A 23 6.85 61.75 17.62
C THR A 23 8.31 61.37 17.86
N ILE A 24 8.76 60.24 17.27
CA ILE A 24 10.17 59.83 17.19
C ILE A 24 10.62 60.10 15.75
N PRO A 25 11.80 60.73 15.52
CA PRO A 25 12.25 61.09 14.19
C PRO A 25 12.70 59.87 13.35
N ASP A 26 12.47 59.98 12.04
CA ASP A 26 13.07 59.18 10.98
C ASP A 26 14.60 59.29 11.01
N GLU A 27 15.27 58.14 11.01
CA GLU A 27 16.53 57.81 10.32
C GLU A 27 17.23 56.70 11.11
N PHE A 28 17.27 55.48 10.58
CA PHE A 28 18.53 54.81 10.26
C PHE A 28 18.29 53.53 9.46
N ASN A 29 18.95 53.55 8.31
CA ASN A 29 18.87 52.68 7.17
C ASN A 29 19.63 51.35 7.36
N HIS A 30 19.07 50.26 6.80
CA HIS A 30 19.71 49.03 6.30
C HIS A 30 20.33 48.01 7.28
N GLY A 31 19.81 46.77 7.20
CA GLY A 31 20.67 45.56 7.26
C GLY A 31 20.20 44.45 8.20
N ASP A 32 19.05 43.86 7.91
CA ASP A 32 18.44 42.71 8.61
C ASP A 32 19.43 41.59 8.97
N ARG A 33 19.74 41.48 10.27
CA ARG A 33 20.31 40.27 10.86
C ARG A 33 19.17 39.34 11.24
N LEU A 34 18.64 38.62 10.24
CA LEU A 34 17.77 37.48 10.49
C LEU A 34 18.60 36.34 11.05
N PHE A 35 18.35 36.03 12.32
CA PHE A 35 18.71 34.78 12.96
C PHE A 35 18.06 33.64 12.17
N PHE A 36 18.82 33.02 11.27
CA PHE A 36 18.44 31.78 10.62
C PHE A 36 18.75 30.63 11.58
N THR A 37 17.76 30.20 12.36
CA THR A 37 17.80 28.90 13.02
C THR A 37 17.83 27.84 11.91
N PRO A 38 18.85 26.97 11.79
CA PRO A 38 18.78 25.88 10.82
C PRO A 38 17.57 25.01 11.18
N PRO A 39 16.70 24.63 10.22
CA PRO A 39 15.71 23.60 10.49
C PRO A 39 16.48 22.36 10.95
N GLY A 40 16.05 21.80 12.08
CA GLY A 40 16.60 20.58 12.64
C GLY A 40 16.79 19.57 11.53
N ARG A 41 17.99 18.97 11.50
CA ARG A 41 18.37 17.81 10.70
C ARG A 41 17.13 16.99 10.37
N GLN A 42 16.61 17.12 9.14
CA GLN A 42 15.75 16.07 8.60
C GLN A 42 16.54 14.79 8.83
N PRO A 43 16.04 13.80 9.58
CA PRO A 43 16.68 12.50 9.59
C PRO A 43 16.81 12.13 8.13
N ASP A 44 18.05 12.01 7.67
CA ASP A 44 18.38 12.06 6.26
C ASP A 44 17.45 11.11 5.49
N ALA A 45 16.85 11.56 4.39
CA ALA A 45 16.12 10.65 3.49
C ALA A 45 16.99 9.46 3.02
N ARG A 46 18.32 9.54 3.25
CA ARG A 46 19.31 8.48 3.13
C ARG A 46 19.22 7.35 4.17
N LEU A 47 18.43 7.51 5.24
CA LEU A 47 18.15 6.47 6.23
C LEU A 47 16.84 5.73 5.92
N ALA A 48 15.96 6.30 5.10
CA ALA A 48 14.74 5.63 4.60
C ALA A 48 15.00 4.76 3.37
N THR A 49 16.21 4.79 2.79
CA THR A 49 16.69 3.75 1.85
C THR A 49 17.05 2.44 2.55
N MET A 50 16.42 2.13 3.68
CA MET A 50 16.31 0.76 4.17
C MET A 50 15.43 -0.02 3.19
N THR A 51 16.01 -0.41 2.05
CA THR A 51 15.51 -1.37 1.06
C THR A 51 14.00 -1.62 1.16
N ASP A 52 13.20 -0.71 0.60
CA ASP A 52 11.74 -0.74 0.71
C ASP A 52 11.12 -1.54 -0.45
N LEU A 53 10.10 -2.37 -0.20
CA LEU A 53 9.43 -3.14 -1.25
C LEU A 53 8.76 -2.24 -2.30
N SER A 54 8.43 -0.98 -1.98
CA SER A 54 7.94 -0.02 -2.98
C SER A 54 8.93 0.24 -4.12
N LEU A 55 10.22 -0.11 -3.96
CA LEU A 55 11.17 -0.14 -5.08
C LEU A 55 10.71 -1.05 -6.22
N LEU A 56 9.90 -2.07 -5.95
CA LEU A 56 9.33 -2.95 -6.97
C LEU A 56 8.21 -2.28 -7.79
N LEU A 57 7.76 -1.09 -7.40
CA LEU A 57 6.75 -0.29 -8.11
C LEU A 57 7.35 0.74 -9.07
N THR A 58 8.68 0.90 -9.09
CA THR A 58 9.35 1.85 -9.99
C THR A 58 9.23 1.40 -11.45
N ASP A 59 9.26 2.36 -12.37
CA ASP A 59 9.03 2.11 -13.81
C ASP A 59 10.02 1.11 -14.42
N ASP A 60 11.25 1.04 -13.88
CA ASP A 60 12.30 0.12 -14.31
C ASP A 60 12.13 -1.31 -13.80
N LYS A 61 11.48 -1.51 -12.64
CA LYS A 61 11.31 -2.84 -12.02
C LYS A 61 9.94 -3.45 -12.20
N ARG A 62 8.89 -2.62 -12.08
CA ARG A 62 7.50 -3.06 -12.05
C ARG A 62 7.10 -3.96 -13.24
N PRO A 63 7.50 -3.67 -14.49
CA PRO A 63 7.16 -4.55 -15.62
C PRO A 63 7.73 -5.97 -15.46
N ALA A 64 8.99 -6.10 -15.01
CA ALA A 64 9.64 -7.38 -14.82
C ALA A 64 9.05 -8.17 -13.64
N VAL A 65 8.77 -7.47 -12.53
CA VAL A 65 8.09 -8.06 -11.36
C VAL A 65 6.73 -8.62 -11.75
N LEU A 66 5.93 -7.84 -12.50
CA LEU A 66 4.59 -8.28 -12.94
C LEU A 66 4.66 -9.46 -13.92
N ALA A 67 5.65 -9.49 -14.81
CA ALA A 67 5.83 -10.60 -15.73
C ALA A 67 6.13 -11.91 -14.98
N ASP A 68 7.04 -11.87 -14.01
CA ASP A 68 7.37 -13.04 -13.19
C ASP A 68 6.17 -13.49 -12.32
N LEU A 69 5.44 -12.54 -11.71
CA LEU A 69 4.25 -12.86 -10.93
C LEU A 69 3.10 -13.42 -11.78
N ALA A 70 2.93 -12.94 -13.01
CA ALA A 70 1.93 -13.46 -13.94
C ALA A 70 2.27 -14.89 -14.38
N ALA A 71 3.54 -15.15 -14.73
CA ALA A 71 4.03 -16.48 -15.06
C ALA A 71 3.86 -17.44 -13.88
N PHE A 72 4.15 -16.98 -12.66
CA PHE A 72 3.93 -17.74 -11.43
C PHE A 72 2.46 -18.07 -11.19
N ALA A 73 1.55 -17.10 -11.33
CA ALA A 73 0.11 -17.34 -11.20
C ALA A 73 -0.39 -18.39 -12.21
N ASP A 74 0.06 -18.29 -13.45
CA ASP A 74 -0.27 -19.24 -14.51
C ASP A 74 0.27 -20.64 -14.22
N ALA A 75 1.52 -20.74 -13.75
CA ALA A 75 2.13 -22.01 -13.34
C ALA A 75 1.36 -22.64 -12.16
N THR A 76 0.98 -21.85 -11.16
CA THR A 76 0.23 -22.33 -9.98
C THR A 76 -1.14 -22.89 -10.38
N VAL A 77 -1.86 -22.22 -11.29
CA VAL A 77 -3.11 -22.74 -11.85
C VAL A 77 -2.86 -24.01 -12.68
N ALA A 78 -1.79 -24.02 -13.49
CA ALA A 78 -1.42 -25.17 -14.33
C ALA A 78 -1.06 -26.43 -13.52
N LYS A 79 -0.46 -26.27 -12.34
CA LYS A 79 -0.14 -27.36 -11.41
C LYS A 79 -1.38 -28.02 -10.79
N GLN A 80 -2.52 -27.32 -10.73
CA GLN A 80 -3.72 -27.85 -10.08
C GLN A 80 -4.22 -29.12 -10.77
N SER A 81 -4.59 -30.13 -9.99
CA SER A 81 -5.01 -31.44 -10.49
C SER A 81 -6.37 -31.86 -9.92
N GLY A 82 -6.89 -32.99 -10.42
CA GLY A 82 -8.21 -33.51 -10.04
C GLY A 82 -9.39 -32.67 -10.55
N LEU A 83 -10.59 -33.02 -10.10
CA LEU A 83 -11.84 -32.40 -10.54
C LEU A 83 -11.90 -30.91 -10.17
N SER A 84 -11.44 -30.55 -8.98
CA SER A 84 -11.39 -29.15 -8.53
C SER A 84 -10.35 -28.32 -9.29
N GLY A 85 -9.18 -28.90 -9.60
CA GLY A 85 -8.15 -28.22 -10.38
C GLY A 85 -8.58 -27.98 -11.82
N THR A 86 -9.29 -28.95 -12.42
CA THR A 86 -9.86 -28.79 -13.77
C THR A 86 -10.89 -27.66 -13.83
N ALA A 87 -11.76 -27.55 -12.81
CA ALA A 87 -12.70 -26.45 -12.70
C ALA A 87 -11.99 -25.09 -12.56
N MET A 88 -10.92 -25.01 -11.76
CA MET A 88 -10.12 -23.79 -11.60
C MET A 88 -9.45 -23.36 -12.92
N LYS A 89 -8.79 -24.30 -13.61
CA LYS A 89 -8.19 -24.07 -14.93
C LYS A 89 -9.24 -23.58 -15.94
N GLY A 90 -10.41 -24.21 -15.97
CA GLY A 90 -11.51 -23.83 -16.84
C GLY A 90 -12.03 -22.42 -16.56
N ALA A 91 -12.21 -22.07 -15.29
CA ALA A 91 -12.64 -20.73 -14.89
C ALA A 91 -11.62 -19.64 -15.28
N VAL A 92 -10.33 -19.88 -15.04
CA VAL A 92 -9.26 -18.96 -15.44
C VAL A 92 -9.19 -18.82 -16.97
N ALA A 93 -9.30 -19.93 -17.71
CA ALA A 93 -9.32 -19.90 -19.17
C ALA A 93 -10.54 -19.13 -19.72
N ALA A 94 -11.71 -19.27 -19.09
CA ALA A 94 -12.90 -18.51 -19.46
C ALA A 94 -12.73 -17.00 -19.19
N ALA A 95 -12.12 -16.63 -18.06
CA ALA A 95 -11.79 -15.23 -17.76
C ALA A 95 -10.81 -14.65 -18.79
N LYS A 96 -9.76 -15.39 -19.15
CA LYS A 96 -8.80 -14.99 -20.20
C LYS A 96 -9.42 -14.84 -21.58
N LYS A 97 -10.49 -15.59 -21.90
CA LYS A 97 -11.25 -15.40 -23.16
C LYS A 97 -12.03 -14.08 -23.19
N ILE A 98 -12.43 -13.56 -22.04
CA ILE A 98 -13.11 -12.26 -21.93
C ILE A 98 -12.08 -11.14 -22.03
N ASP A 99 -10.96 -11.27 -21.31
CA ASP A 99 -9.85 -10.33 -21.33
C ASP A 99 -8.54 -11.11 -21.18
N GLY A 100 -7.73 -11.16 -22.25
CA GLY A 100 -6.48 -11.91 -22.28
C GLY A 100 -5.46 -11.43 -21.24
N ASP A 101 -5.55 -10.15 -20.85
CA ASP A 101 -4.65 -9.52 -19.90
C ASP A 101 -5.23 -9.51 -18.48
N ILE A 102 -6.34 -10.21 -18.20
CA ILE A 102 -7.05 -10.11 -16.93
C ILE A 102 -6.16 -10.41 -15.71
N VAL A 103 -5.26 -11.40 -15.84
CA VAL A 103 -4.31 -11.77 -14.78
C VAL A 103 -3.30 -10.65 -14.56
N SER A 104 -2.66 -10.17 -15.62
CA SER A 104 -1.67 -9.08 -15.56
C SER A 104 -2.28 -7.77 -15.05
N LYS A 105 -3.50 -7.43 -15.48
CA LYS A 105 -4.24 -6.26 -15.00
C LYS A 105 -4.59 -6.38 -13.52
N GLY A 106 -5.05 -7.55 -13.09
CA GLY A 106 -5.33 -7.84 -11.68
C GLY A 106 -4.09 -7.69 -10.81
N LEU A 107 -2.99 -8.37 -11.19
CA LEU A 107 -1.71 -8.28 -10.48
C LEU A 107 -1.20 -6.84 -10.45
N ASN A 108 -1.23 -6.12 -11.57
CA ASN A 108 -0.80 -4.73 -11.64
C ASN A 108 -1.59 -3.81 -10.70
N ARG A 109 -2.90 -4.07 -10.54
CA ARG A 109 -3.78 -3.30 -9.66
C ARG A 109 -3.54 -3.64 -8.19
N MET A 110 -3.31 -4.92 -7.87
CA MET A 110 -3.14 -5.40 -6.49
C MET A 110 -1.72 -5.20 -5.95
N LEU A 111 -0.70 -5.16 -6.82
CA LEU A 111 0.71 -5.15 -6.43
C LEU A 111 1.05 -4.07 -5.40
N PRO A 112 0.59 -2.80 -5.50
CA PRO A 112 0.89 -1.79 -4.48
C PRO A 112 0.43 -2.18 -3.07
N ASP A 113 -0.80 -2.69 -2.95
CA ASP A 113 -1.34 -3.12 -1.65
C ASP A 113 -0.62 -4.36 -1.12
N VAL A 114 -0.29 -5.30 -2.01
CA VAL A 114 0.47 -6.52 -1.66
C VAL A 114 1.84 -6.15 -1.08
N LEU A 115 2.55 -5.22 -1.72
CA LEU A 115 3.87 -4.79 -1.24
C LEU A 115 3.76 -3.99 0.06
N GLY A 116 2.70 -3.20 0.23
CA GLY A 116 2.40 -2.50 1.48
C GLY A 116 2.21 -3.48 2.65
N ASP A 117 1.38 -4.51 2.47
CA ASP A 117 1.12 -5.51 3.51
C ASP A 117 2.36 -6.39 3.81
N LEU A 118 3.23 -6.61 2.81
CA LEU A 118 4.47 -7.38 2.98
C LEU A 118 5.63 -6.57 3.54
N GLN A 119 5.55 -5.23 3.54
CA GLN A 119 6.65 -4.37 3.95
C GLN A 119 7.13 -4.65 5.39
N PRO A 120 6.26 -4.87 6.40
CA PRO A 120 6.70 -5.25 7.75
C PRO A 120 7.43 -6.60 7.79
N HIS A 121 7.00 -7.58 6.97
CA HIS A 121 7.66 -8.87 6.86
C HIS A 121 9.06 -8.75 6.24
N TRP A 122 9.19 -7.93 5.21
CA TRP A 122 10.47 -7.65 4.58
C TRP A 122 11.44 -6.95 5.54
N GLN A 123 10.97 -5.94 6.28
CA GLN A 123 11.79 -5.26 7.28
C GLN A 123 12.28 -6.22 8.37
N ALA A 124 11.40 -7.06 8.91
CA ALA A 124 11.78 -8.08 9.89
C ALA A 124 12.83 -9.06 9.32
N PHE A 125 12.60 -9.56 8.10
CA PHE A 125 13.54 -10.43 7.38
C PHE A 125 14.94 -9.81 7.25
N ARG A 126 15.01 -8.53 6.87
CA ARG A 126 16.28 -7.79 6.73
C ARG A 126 16.97 -7.56 8.07
N ASN A 127 16.20 -7.23 9.12
CA ASN A 127 16.74 -7.02 10.46
C ASN A 127 17.30 -8.32 11.07
N GLU A 128 16.71 -9.47 10.75
CA GLU A 128 17.20 -10.79 11.15
C GLU A 128 18.40 -11.28 10.32
N GLY A 129 18.82 -10.55 9.29
CA GLY A 129 19.93 -10.93 8.41
C GLY A 129 19.60 -12.13 7.51
N GLY A 130 18.32 -12.32 7.18
CA GLY A 130 17.87 -13.45 6.38
C GLY A 130 18.39 -13.43 4.93
N SER A 131 18.54 -14.63 4.34
CA SER A 131 19.03 -14.83 2.97
C SER A 131 17.97 -15.30 1.98
N ASP A 132 16.87 -15.91 2.45
CA ASP A 132 15.73 -16.36 1.64
C ASP A 132 14.42 -15.83 2.24
N PHE A 133 13.83 -14.81 1.60
CA PHE A 133 12.58 -14.20 2.01
C PHE A 133 11.40 -15.16 1.85
N GLY A 134 11.44 -16.03 0.85
CA GLY A 134 10.45 -17.09 0.69
C GLY A 134 10.42 -18.05 1.87
N ALA A 135 11.58 -18.50 2.32
CA ALA A 135 11.70 -19.33 3.52
C ALA A 135 11.23 -18.59 4.77
N PHE A 136 11.50 -17.29 4.87
CA PHE A 136 11.01 -16.45 5.96
C PHE A 136 9.47 -16.33 5.98
N LEU A 137 8.84 -16.19 4.81
CA LEU A 137 7.38 -16.16 4.68
C LEU A 137 6.74 -17.53 4.93
N ALA A 138 7.45 -18.64 4.70
CA ALA A 138 6.92 -19.99 4.91
C ALA A 138 6.37 -20.19 6.34
N GLY A 139 7.09 -19.70 7.35
CA GLY A 139 6.66 -19.72 8.76
C GLY A 139 5.49 -18.78 9.10
N ARG A 140 5.05 -17.97 8.13
CA ARG A 140 4.00 -16.95 8.26
C ARG A 140 2.94 -17.08 7.15
N SER A 141 2.90 -18.23 6.47
CA SER A 141 2.12 -18.41 5.24
C SER A 141 0.64 -18.09 5.42
N SER A 142 0.01 -18.58 6.50
CA SER A 142 -1.41 -18.28 6.79
C SER A 142 -1.68 -16.78 6.87
N GLN A 143 -0.84 -16.00 7.57
CA GLN A 143 -1.00 -14.56 7.70
C GLN A 143 -0.87 -13.88 6.33
N VAL A 144 0.14 -14.27 5.54
CA VAL A 144 0.36 -13.70 4.21
C VAL A 144 -0.81 -14.03 3.28
N VAL A 145 -1.29 -15.28 3.30
CA VAL A 145 -2.45 -15.72 2.50
C VAL A 145 -3.69 -14.92 2.86
N ASP A 146 -3.97 -14.73 4.15
CA ASP A 146 -5.12 -13.95 4.60
C ASP A 146 -5.06 -12.50 4.09
N SER A 147 -3.88 -11.86 4.16
CA SER A 147 -3.65 -10.53 3.57
C SER A 147 -3.86 -10.52 2.05
N LEU A 148 -3.28 -11.48 1.32
CA LEU A 148 -3.44 -11.58 -0.13
C LEU A 148 -4.91 -11.79 -0.53
N MET A 149 -5.64 -12.64 0.20
CA MET A 149 -7.06 -12.88 -0.03
C MET A 149 -7.89 -11.63 0.28
N ALA A 150 -7.58 -10.90 1.34
CA ALA A 150 -8.26 -9.64 1.66
C ALA A 150 -8.03 -8.57 0.58
N ILE A 151 -6.82 -8.46 0.04
CA ILE A 151 -6.51 -7.56 -1.08
C ILE A 151 -7.29 -7.98 -2.34
N ALA A 152 -7.29 -9.27 -2.67
CA ALA A 152 -8.03 -9.80 -3.80
C ALA A 152 -9.54 -9.55 -3.67
N ASP A 153 -10.10 -9.70 -2.47
CA ASP A 153 -11.51 -9.43 -2.19
C ASP A 153 -11.87 -7.97 -2.41
N ARG A 154 -11.09 -7.03 -1.83
CA ARG A 154 -11.27 -5.59 -2.07
C ARG A 154 -11.17 -5.25 -3.56
N ASN A 155 -10.26 -5.91 -4.28
CA ASN A 155 -10.13 -5.70 -5.72
C ASN A 155 -11.33 -6.21 -6.50
N ALA A 156 -11.90 -7.35 -6.08
CA ALA A 156 -13.05 -7.98 -6.71
C ALA A 156 -14.31 -7.12 -6.62
N GLU A 157 -14.45 -6.29 -5.58
CA GLU A 157 -15.55 -5.30 -5.45
C GLU A 157 -15.58 -4.30 -6.62
N SER A 158 -14.44 -4.05 -7.27
CA SER A 158 -14.35 -3.17 -8.44
C SER A 158 -14.72 -3.86 -9.76
N ILE A 159 -14.99 -5.18 -9.76
CA ILE A 159 -15.34 -5.93 -10.98
C ILE A 159 -16.79 -5.66 -11.36
N THR A 160 -16.98 -4.89 -12.42
CA THR A 160 -18.32 -4.58 -12.98
C THR A 160 -18.80 -5.61 -14.01
N VAL A 161 -17.90 -6.45 -14.53
CA VAL A 161 -18.22 -7.47 -15.53
C VAL A 161 -18.75 -8.72 -14.84
N ALA A 162 -20.07 -8.94 -14.90
CA ALA A 162 -20.75 -10.00 -14.16
C ALA A 162 -20.15 -11.42 -14.36
N PRO A 163 -19.76 -11.86 -15.58
CA PRO A 163 -19.06 -13.13 -15.76
C PRO A 163 -17.73 -13.23 -15.00
N LEU A 164 -16.95 -12.14 -14.92
CA LEU A 164 -15.68 -12.10 -14.19
C LEU A 164 -15.90 -12.14 -12.67
N ALA A 165 -16.90 -11.40 -12.16
CA ALA A 165 -17.26 -11.44 -10.75
C ALA A 165 -17.71 -12.85 -10.32
N LYS A 166 -18.51 -13.53 -11.15
CA LYS A 166 -18.93 -14.92 -10.90
C LYS A 166 -17.75 -15.89 -10.90
N ALA A 167 -16.81 -15.73 -11.84
CA ALA A 167 -15.60 -16.55 -11.89
C ALA A 167 -14.76 -16.37 -10.62
N TYR A 168 -14.56 -15.12 -10.17
CA TYR A 168 -13.85 -14.83 -8.91
C TYR A 168 -14.52 -15.51 -7.71
N ASN A 169 -15.82 -15.32 -7.53
CA ASN A 169 -16.56 -15.87 -6.40
C ASN A 169 -16.48 -17.41 -6.33
N ALA A 170 -16.45 -18.08 -7.48
CA ALA A 170 -16.28 -19.52 -7.55
C ALA A 170 -14.87 -19.99 -7.14
N LEU A 171 -13.84 -19.17 -7.40
CA LEU A 171 -12.43 -19.47 -7.12
C LEU A 171 -12.02 -19.12 -5.69
N ARG A 172 -12.52 -17.99 -5.16
CA ARG A 172 -12.14 -17.42 -3.85
C ARG A 172 -12.13 -18.46 -2.73
N GLY A 173 -13.19 -19.28 -2.63
CA GLY A 173 -13.33 -20.27 -1.54
C GLY A 173 -12.26 -21.37 -1.53
N LYS A 174 -11.48 -21.52 -2.60
CA LYS A 174 -10.40 -22.50 -2.72
C LYS A 174 -9.03 -21.87 -2.93
N ALA A 175 -8.98 -20.57 -3.24
CA ALA A 175 -7.76 -19.86 -3.57
C ALA A 175 -6.73 -19.91 -2.43
N ALA A 176 -7.16 -19.70 -1.17
CA ALA A 176 -6.26 -19.77 -0.01
C ALA A 176 -5.45 -21.08 0.04
N LYS A 177 -6.12 -22.23 -0.13
CA LYS A 177 -5.48 -23.56 -0.12
C LYS A 177 -4.52 -23.79 -1.30
N VAL A 178 -4.73 -23.06 -2.41
CA VAL A 178 -3.87 -23.13 -3.60
C VAL A 178 -2.67 -22.21 -3.45
N ILE A 179 -2.83 -21.06 -2.81
CA ILE A 179 -1.79 -20.03 -2.66
C ILE A 179 -0.84 -20.37 -1.51
N GLU A 180 -1.35 -20.91 -0.40
CA GLU A 180 -0.56 -21.17 0.81
C GLU A 180 0.74 -21.97 0.57
N PRO A 181 0.73 -23.09 -0.20
CA PRO A 181 1.96 -23.84 -0.48
C PRO A 181 2.95 -23.09 -1.38
N GLU A 182 2.49 -22.07 -2.09
CA GLU A 182 3.26 -21.32 -3.09
C GLU A 182 3.83 -20.00 -2.52
N ILE A 183 3.49 -19.65 -1.27
CA ILE A 183 4.02 -18.46 -0.56
C ILE A 183 5.56 -18.39 -0.57
N PRO A 184 6.31 -19.49 -0.37
CA PRO A 184 7.77 -19.42 -0.42
C PRO A 184 8.29 -19.00 -1.79
N GLU A 185 7.70 -19.52 -2.88
CA GLU A 185 8.12 -19.14 -4.23
C GLU A 185 7.75 -17.69 -4.56
N PHE A 186 6.55 -17.27 -4.15
CA PHE A 186 6.13 -15.88 -4.25
C PHE A 186 7.12 -14.92 -3.57
N GLY A 187 7.57 -15.23 -2.34
CA GLY A 187 8.58 -14.43 -1.64
C GLY A 187 9.92 -14.37 -2.37
N ARG A 188 10.38 -15.49 -2.95
CA ARG A 188 11.62 -15.52 -3.75
C ARG A 188 11.52 -14.70 -5.03
N ILE A 189 10.37 -14.70 -5.69
CA ILE A 189 10.13 -13.85 -6.86
C ILE A 189 10.30 -12.38 -6.49
N LEU A 190 9.71 -11.92 -5.39
CA LEU A 190 9.88 -10.54 -4.94
C LEU A 190 11.35 -10.23 -4.61
N GLN A 191 12.01 -11.11 -3.86
CA GLN A 191 13.41 -10.94 -3.48
C GLN A 191 14.35 -10.89 -4.68
N LYS A 192 14.10 -11.67 -5.74
CA LYS A 192 14.88 -11.66 -7.00
C LYS A 192 15.00 -10.25 -7.60
N HIS A 193 14.00 -9.40 -7.40
CA HIS A 193 13.97 -8.03 -7.93
C HIS A 193 14.48 -6.98 -6.92
N MET A 194 14.87 -7.40 -5.73
CA MET A 194 15.45 -6.53 -4.69
C MET A 194 16.98 -6.46 -4.82
N PRO A 195 17.60 -5.33 -4.43
CA PRO A 195 19.05 -5.15 -4.45
C PRO A 195 19.78 -5.94 -3.37
#